data_AF-A0A495ZAM4-F1
#
_entry.id   AF-A0A495ZAM4-F1
#
_cell.length_a   1.000
_cell.length_b   1.000
_cell.length_c   1.000
_cell.angle_alpha   90.00
_cell.angle_beta   90.00
_cell.angle_gamma   90.00
#
_symmetry.space_group_name_H-M   'P 1'
#
loop_
_entity.id
_entity.type
_entity.pdbx_description
1 polymer ?
#
loop_
_entity_poly.entity_id
_entity_poly.type
_entity_poly.pdbx_seq_one_letter_code
_entity_poly.pdbx_strand_id
1 'polypeptide(L)'
;MDKYLRPTDVMDYNHPEVQDLARTLGNGISEQTIIAKRCFEWVRDEIKHSGDFKMNPTTCAASEVLRYKTGWCFAKSHLLAALLRANRIPAGLCYQRLTRNGRTPPFTLHGLNAVLLPEFGWYRIDPRGNKNGVDAQFDPPNEKLAWPIAVEGEKDLRGVWADPLPSVLVVLRNYDTWEGVRNHLPDMPFQGRDIRYQAVIFKDHHVLLLEIEDDGKAVWVIPGGGREGSESEEECVIREVWEETHLQVEVERLILDEKVPQDPFYERHKTYLCQIVGGVAGPGIEPELGDAESPIKDVGWLIKDIGWFDLRAVDSWDALGESPPFAFSILKRIREKLGYARETLNN
;
A
#
# COMPACT_ATOMS: atom_id res chain seq x y z
N MET A 1 11.95 -6.17 -6.24
CA MET A 1 12.99 -5.54 -5.38
C MET A 1 13.44 -4.18 -5.92
N ASP A 2 13.54 -4.03 -7.24
CA ASP A 2 13.98 -2.79 -7.91
C ASP A 2 13.16 -1.54 -7.51
N LYS A 3 11.86 -1.69 -7.21
CA LYS A 3 11.02 -0.60 -6.71
C LYS A 3 11.49 0.05 -5.41
N TYR A 4 12.22 -0.68 -4.57
CA TYR A 4 12.79 -0.16 -3.32
C TYR A 4 14.17 0.48 -3.50
N LEU A 5 14.68 0.53 -4.74
CA LEU A 5 15.93 1.17 -5.12
C LEU A 5 15.70 2.32 -6.11
N ARG A 6 14.58 2.35 -6.83
CA ARG A 6 14.30 3.36 -7.85
C ARG A 6 14.11 4.77 -7.27
N PRO A 7 14.48 5.83 -8.02
CA PRO A 7 14.13 7.19 -7.70
C PRO A 7 12.68 7.47 -8.09
N THR A 8 12.08 8.48 -7.47
CA THR A 8 10.77 9.02 -7.85
C THR A 8 10.81 10.55 -7.84
N ASP A 9 9.69 11.20 -8.11
CA ASP A 9 9.52 12.65 -7.93
C ASP A 9 9.58 13.08 -6.45
N VAL A 10 9.30 12.17 -5.52
CA VAL A 10 9.32 12.43 -4.07
C VAL A 10 10.61 11.93 -3.41
N MET A 11 11.05 10.71 -3.75
CA MET A 11 12.36 10.18 -3.36
C MET A 11 13.36 10.50 -4.48
N ASP A 12 13.52 11.79 -4.75
CA ASP A 12 14.23 12.36 -5.88
C ASP A 12 15.75 12.36 -5.67
N TYR A 13 16.32 11.20 -5.35
CA TYR A 13 17.75 11.10 -5.07
C TYR A 13 18.65 11.39 -6.27
N ASN A 14 18.12 11.55 -7.48
CA ASN A 14 18.86 12.06 -8.63
C ASN A 14 19.17 13.56 -8.54
N HIS A 15 18.53 14.28 -7.61
CA HIS A 15 18.85 15.67 -7.32
C HIS A 15 20.30 15.79 -6.80
N PRO A 16 21.13 16.71 -7.34
CA PRO A 16 22.56 16.77 -7.01
C PRO A 16 22.87 16.85 -5.52
N GLU A 17 22.16 17.72 -4.79
CA GLU A 17 22.38 17.88 -3.33
C GLU A 17 22.07 16.60 -2.54
N VAL A 18 21.06 15.82 -2.95
CA VAL A 18 20.70 14.55 -2.30
C VAL A 18 21.77 13.50 -2.62
N GLN A 19 22.24 13.43 -3.87
CA GLN A 19 23.35 12.54 -4.25
C GLN A 19 24.64 12.85 -3.48
N ASP A 20 24.98 14.14 -3.36
CA ASP A 20 26.20 14.57 -2.70
C ASP A 20 26.17 14.26 -1.20
N LEU A 21 25.03 14.48 -0.54
CA LEU A 21 24.85 14.07 0.84
C LEU A 21 24.91 12.55 1.00
N ALA A 22 24.22 11.79 0.15
CA ALA A 22 24.25 10.33 0.19
C ALA A 22 25.68 9.80 0.03
N ARG A 23 26.46 10.34 -0.93
CA ARG A 23 27.87 10.02 -1.14
C ARG A 23 28.72 10.37 0.08
N THR A 24 28.47 11.53 0.70
CA THR A 24 29.19 11.96 1.90
C THR A 24 28.96 11.01 3.08
N LEU A 25 27.70 10.60 3.30
CA LEU A 25 27.34 9.69 4.39
C LEU A 25 27.90 8.28 4.20
N GLY A 26 27.97 7.81 2.95
CA GLY A 26 28.55 6.51 2.59
C GLY A 26 30.08 6.51 2.36
N ASN A 27 30.73 7.68 2.37
CA ASN A 27 32.13 7.78 1.96
C ASN A 27 33.06 6.93 2.85
N GLY A 28 33.88 6.10 2.20
CA GLY A 28 34.85 5.22 2.88
C GLY A 28 34.24 4.04 3.62
N ILE A 29 32.94 3.73 3.43
CA ILE A 29 32.26 2.60 4.07
C ILE A 29 31.78 1.61 3.01
N SER A 30 32.03 0.33 3.23
CA SER A 30 31.50 -0.77 2.41
C SER A 30 30.29 -1.47 3.04
N GLU A 31 30.15 -1.40 4.36
CA GLU A 31 29.08 -2.09 5.09
C GLU A 31 27.75 -1.31 5.04
N GLN A 32 26.74 -1.92 4.41
CA GLN A 32 25.42 -1.29 4.22
C GLN A 32 24.73 -0.93 5.54
N THR A 33 24.87 -1.76 6.58
CA THR A 33 24.28 -1.50 7.91
C THR A 33 24.82 -0.21 8.53
N ILE A 34 26.12 0.05 8.39
CA ILE A 34 26.76 1.28 8.89
C ILE A 34 26.27 2.50 8.10
N ILE A 35 26.17 2.39 6.76
CA ILE A 35 25.67 3.48 5.92
C ILE A 35 24.19 3.78 6.26
N ALA A 36 23.37 2.74 6.45
CA ALA A 36 21.98 2.88 6.83
C ALA A 36 21.81 3.59 8.17
N LYS A 37 22.62 3.21 9.17
CA LYS A 37 22.68 3.89 10.46
C LYS A 37 23.05 5.37 10.33
N ARG A 38 24.11 5.70 9.56
CA ARG A 38 24.51 7.10 9.33
C ARG A 38 23.42 7.92 8.66
N CYS A 39 22.76 7.36 7.63
CA CYS A 39 21.65 8.05 6.97
C CYS A 39 20.49 8.29 7.94
N PHE A 40 20.13 7.28 8.72
CA PHE A 40 19.08 7.39 9.74
C PHE A 40 19.39 8.46 10.77
N GLU A 41 20.56 8.38 11.42
CA GLU A 41 20.97 9.32 12.47
C GLU A 41 21.04 10.76 11.93
N TRP A 42 21.60 10.94 10.73
CA TRP A 42 21.66 12.26 10.11
C TRP A 42 20.26 12.83 9.84
N VAL A 43 19.34 12.08 9.24
CA VAL A 43 17.97 12.58 8.99
C VAL A 43 17.22 12.81 10.30
N ARG A 44 17.40 11.94 11.29
CA ARG A 44 16.80 12.06 12.61
C ARG A 44 17.21 13.37 13.28
N ASP A 45 18.51 13.65 13.30
CA ASP A 45 19.11 14.66 14.16
C ASP A 45 19.29 16.02 13.45
N GLU A 46 19.51 16.04 12.13
CA GLU A 46 19.79 17.28 11.38
C GLU A 46 18.55 17.90 10.72
N ILE A 47 17.43 17.16 10.61
CA ILE A 47 16.18 17.67 10.01
C ILE A 47 15.14 17.93 11.10
N LYS A 48 14.69 19.17 11.22
CA LYS A 48 13.69 19.55 12.24
C LYS A 48 12.30 19.06 11.87
N HIS A 49 11.57 18.49 12.82
CA HIS A 49 10.17 18.14 12.61
C HIS A 49 9.29 19.39 12.49
N SER A 50 8.62 19.60 11.35
CA SER A 50 7.92 20.86 11.03
C SER A 50 6.86 21.23 12.08
N GLY A 51 6.11 20.25 12.59
CA GLY A 51 5.09 20.49 13.63
C GLY A 51 5.65 20.78 15.02
N ASP A 52 6.78 20.17 15.38
CA ASP A 52 7.39 20.39 16.71
C ASP A 52 8.12 21.75 16.76
N PHE A 53 8.75 22.15 15.65
CA PHE A 53 9.48 23.42 15.52
C PHE A 53 8.66 24.56 14.88
N LYS A 54 7.42 24.29 14.46
CA LYS A 54 6.51 25.26 13.83
C LYS A 54 7.12 25.95 12.60
N MET A 55 7.76 25.18 11.72
CA MET A 55 8.51 25.67 10.57
C MET A 55 7.72 25.60 9.25
N ASN A 56 7.90 26.62 8.41
CA ASN A 56 7.40 26.70 7.04
C ASN A 56 8.59 26.88 6.06
N PRO A 57 8.44 26.51 4.77
CA PRO A 57 7.30 25.82 4.20
C PRO A 57 7.22 24.37 4.67
N THR A 58 6.05 23.76 4.54
CA THR A 58 5.94 22.29 4.51
C THR A 58 6.75 21.77 3.33
N THR A 59 7.42 20.63 3.52
CA THR A 59 8.20 19.96 2.48
C THR A 59 7.58 18.62 2.12
N CYS A 60 7.76 18.19 0.86
CA CYS A 60 7.28 16.93 0.34
C CYS A 60 8.43 16.08 -0.22
N ALA A 61 9.16 16.59 -1.22
CA ALA A 61 10.25 15.87 -1.87
C ALA A 61 11.52 15.83 -1.00
N ALA A 62 12.37 14.82 -1.19
CA ALA A 62 13.61 14.67 -0.43
C ALA A 62 14.54 15.88 -0.61
N SER A 63 14.67 16.41 -1.82
CA SER A 63 15.44 17.64 -2.09
C SER A 63 14.88 18.87 -1.35
N GLU A 64 13.56 19.01 -1.24
CA GLU A 64 12.92 20.09 -0.47
C GLU A 64 13.24 19.98 1.02
N VAL A 65 13.10 18.78 1.58
CA VAL A 65 13.43 18.50 3.00
C VAL A 65 14.89 18.85 3.28
N LEU A 66 15.80 18.48 2.38
CA LEU A 66 17.21 18.77 2.49
C LEU A 66 17.50 20.27 2.43
N ARG A 67 16.86 20.99 1.48
CA ARG A 67 17.02 22.43 1.28
C ARG A 67 16.50 23.25 2.46
N TYR A 68 15.30 22.95 2.94
CA TYR A 68 14.64 23.71 4.02
C TYR A 68 14.98 23.20 5.43
N LYS A 69 15.66 22.07 5.54
CA LYS A 69 16.06 21.42 6.81
C LYS A 69 14.88 21.19 7.76
N THR A 70 13.71 20.94 7.20
CA THR A 70 12.50 20.62 7.95
C THR A 70 11.60 19.66 7.17
N GLY A 71 10.83 18.86 7.89
CA GLY A 71 9.78 18.02 7.33
C GLY A 71 8.91 17.37 8.40
N TRP A 72 7.68 17.00 8.06
CA TRP A 72 6.86 16.10 8.88
C TRP A 72 7.47 14.69 8.91
N CYS A 73 6.98 13.79 9.78
CA CYS A 73 7.42 12.38 9.80
C CYS A 73 7.44 11.75 8.40
N PHE A 74 6.42 12.05 7.59
CA PHE A 74 6.32 11.66 6.20
C PHE A 74 7.52 12.14 5.36
N ALA A 75 7.73 13.45 5.28
CA ALA A 75 8.77 14.05 4.44
C ALA A 75 10.19 13.69 4.93
N LYS A 76 10.40 13.60 6.25
CA LYS A 76 11.64 13.04 6.83
C LYS A 76 11.87 11.61 6.35
N SER A 77 10.82 10.79 6.28
CA SER A 77 10.91 9.42 5.75
C SER A 77 11.17 9.37 4.25
N HIS A 78 10.69 10.35 3.47
CA HIS A 78 11.02 10.49 2.05
C HIS A 78 12.52 10.76 1.85
N LEU A 79 13.09 11.71 2.61
CA LEU A 79 14.52 12.00 2.55
C LEU A 79 15.36 10.80 2.98
N LEU A 80 14.99 10.12 4.06
CA LEU A 80 15.73 8.93 4.50
C LEU A 80 15.70 7.82 3.43
N ALA A 81 14.54 7.54 2.84
CA ALA A 81 14.43 6.59 1.74
C ALA A 81 15.31 7.00 0.54
N ALA A 82 15.31 8.27 0.16
CA ALA A 82 16.13 8.78 -0.94
C ALA A 82 17.64 8.57 -0.69
N LEU A 83 18.14 8.89 0.52
CA LEU A 83 19.54 8.72 0.89
C LEU A 83 19.98 7.24 0.94
N LEU A 84 19.12 6.36 1.44
CA LEU A 84 19.37 4.91 1.46
C LEU A 84 19.41 4.34 0.04
N ARG A 85 18.43 4.69 -0.80
CA ARG A 85 18.36 4.24 -2.20
C ARG A 85 19.54 4.71 -3.04
N ALA A 86 19.98 5.96 -2.85
CA ALA A 86 21.19 6.48 -3.49
C ALA A 86 22.46 5.67 -3.14
N ASN A 87 22.51 5.11 -1.93
CA ASN A 87 23.58 4.22 -1.49
C ASN A 87 23.33 2.73 -1.85
N ARG A 88 22.35 2.45 -2.73
CA ARG A 88 21.96 1.11 -3.17
C ARG A 88 21.48 0.19 -2.04
N ILE A 89 20.87 0.77 -1.01
CA ILE A 89 20.26 0.05 0.10
C ILE A 89 18.75 0.07 -0.12
N PRO A 90 18.08 -1.10 -0.32
CA PRO A 90 16.64 -1.13 -0.50
C PRO A 90 15.91 -0.54 0.70
N ALA A 91 15.09 0.46 0.46
CA ALA A 91 14.36 1.17 1.51
C ALA A 91 12.93 1.47 1.06
N GLY A 92 11.99 1.27 1.98
CA GLY A 92 10.59 1.62 1.79
C GLY A 92 10.07 2.50 2.92
N LEU A 93 8.81 2.87 2.78
CA LEU A 93 8.03 3.61 3.74
C LEU A 93 7.17 2.64 4.53
N CYS A 94 6.96 2.93 5.80
CA CYS A 94 6.05 2.23 6.68
C CYS A 94 5.18 3.26 7.38
N TYR A 95 4.03 2.82 7.89
CA TYR A 95 3.07 3.71 8.50
C TYR A 95 2.51 3.12 9.79
N GLN A 96 2.31 3.98 10.76
CA GLN A 96 1.55 3.70 11.97
C GLN A 96 0.33 4.59 12.01
N ARG A 97 -0.79 4.06 12.50
CA ARG A 97 -1.92 4.85 12.93
C ARG A 97 -1.77 5.12 14.43
N LEU A 98 -1.57 6.37 14.80
CA LEU A 98 -1.33 6.80 16.17
C LEU A 98 -2.37 7.85 16.60
N THR A 99 -2.64 7.94 17.89
CA THR A 99 -3.43 9.04 18.45
C THR A 99 -2.64 10.36 18.38
N ARG A 100 -3.30 11.45 17.96
CA ARG A 100 -2.62 12.76 17.80
C ARG A 100 -2.06 13.32 19.11
N ASN A 101 -2.69 12.99 20.25
CA ASN A 101 -2.30 13.44 21.58
C ASN A 101 -1.69 12.33 22.47
N GLY A 102 -1.53 11.11 21.94
CA GLY A 102 -1.02 9.96 22.69
C GLY A 102 -1.98 9.37 23.72
N ARG A 103 -3.28 9.71 23.70
CA ARG A 103 -4.24 9.31 24.74
C ARG A 103 -5.60 8.89 24.19
N THR A 104 -6.13 9.68 23.26
CA THR A 104 -7.50 9.52 22.74
C THR A 104 -7.56 9.89 21.26
N PRO A 105 -8.62 9.50 20.55
CA PRO A 105 -8.92 10.06 19.24
C PRO A 105 -8.91 11.60 19.27
N PRO A 106 -8.64 12.28 18.14
CA PRO A 106 -8.50 11.73 16.78
C PRO A 106 -7.15 11.04 16.49
N PHE A 107 -7.17 10.12 15.53
CA PHE A 107 -6.00 9.41 15.03
C PHE A 107 -5.39 10.10 13.81
N THR A 108 -4.17 9.72 13.48
CA THR A 108 -3.40 10.17 12.31
C THR A 108 -2.43 9.08 11.89
N LEU A 109 -2.05 9.08 10.62
CA LEU A 109 -0.86 8.40 10.16
C LEU A 109 0.40 9.06 10.72
N HIS A 110 1.39 8.21 10.92
CA HIS A 110 2.77 8.55 11.23
C HIS A 110 3.65 7.77 10.26
N GLY A 111 4.51 8.48 9.53
CA GLY A 111 5.43 7.90 8.55
C GLY A 111 6.78 7.53 9.17
N LEU A 112 7.27 6.35 8.80
CA LEU A 112 8.59 5.84 9.13
C LEU A 112 9.16 5.05 7.94
N ASN A 113 10.29 4.38 8.10
CA ASN A 113 10.92 3.59 7.04
C ASN A 113 11.12 2.13 7.45
N ALA A 114 11.24 1.27 6.44
CA ALA A 114 11.92 -0.02 6.59
C ALA A 114 13.13 -0.05 5.65
N VAL A 115 14.23 -0.62 6.11
CA VAL A 115 15.47 -0.81 5.36
C VAL A 115 15.81 -2.29 5.30
N LEU A 116 16.19 -2.80 4.13
CA LEU A 116 16.62 -4.20 4.00
C LEU A 116 18.08 -4.32 4.41
N LEU A 117 18.34 -4.93 5.56
CA LEU A 117 19.68 -5.19 6.06
C LEU A 117 20.12 -6.62 5.72
N PRO A 118 21.38 -6.85 5.30
CA PRO A 118 21.85 -8.17 4.87
C PRO A 118 21.64 -9.29 5.90
N GLU A 119 21.83 -9.01 7.19
CA GLU A 119 21.75 -10.00 8.27
C GLU A 119 20.37 -10.07 8.94
N PHE A 120 19.54 -9.02 8.80
CA PHE A 120 18.31 -8.86 9.60
C PHE A 120 17.03 -8.81 8.74
N GLY A 121 17.15 -8.74 7.41
CA GLY A 121 16.00 -8.53 6.55
C GLY A 121 15.42 -7.12 6.71
N TRP A 122 14.10 -6.97 6.52
CA TRP A 122 13.44 -5.67 6.64
C TRP A 122 13.42 -5.22 8.10
N TYR A 123 14.13 -4.13 8.39
CA TYR A 123 14.26 -3.55 9.71
C TYR A 123 13.64 -2.14 9.73
N ARG A 124 12.72 -1.87 10.65
CA ARG A 124 12.02 -0.57 10.72
C ARG A 124 12.83 0.44 11.51
N ILE A 125 12.79 1.68 11.04
CA ILE A 125 13.49 2.83 11.61
C ILE A 125 12.61 4.07 11.50
N ASP A 126 12.60 4.90 12.54
CA ASP A 126 11.73 6.07 12.64
C ASP A 126 12.52 7.39 12.63
N PRO A 127 12.68 8.04 11.46
CA PRO A 127 13.49 9.24 11.36
C PRO A 127 12.84 10.46 12.01
N ARG A 128 11.56 10.42 12.46
CA ARG A 128 10.98 11.58 13.15
C ARG A 128 11.78 11.88 14.41
N GLY A 129 12.06 10.82 15.19
CA GLY A 129 12.96 10.77 16.34
C GLY A 129 13.04 12.04 17.19
N ASN A 130 14.19 12.24 17.80
CA ASN A 130 14.25 12.59 19.22
C ASN A 130 13.71 13.98 19.56
N LYS A 131 12.88 13.99 20.61
CA LYS A 131 12.51 15.17 21.40
C LYS A 131 12.45 14.76 22.87
N ASN A 132 12.20 15.71 23.78
CA ASN A 132 12.03 15.38 25.19
C ASN A 132 11.00 14.25 25.36
N GLY A 133 11.45 13.09 25.86
CA GLY A 133 10.63 11.89 26.08
C GLY A 133 10.50 10.93 24.88
N VAL A 134 11.22 11.16 23.77
CA VAL A 134 11.23 10.28 22.58
C VAL A 134 12.67 9.88 22.26
N ASP A 135 12.92 8.57 22.12
CA ASP A 135 14.25 7.98 21.95
C ASP A 135 14.28 6.88 20.87
N ALA A 136 14.17 7.28 19.61
CA ALA A 136 14.25 6.36 18.46
C ALA A 136 15.72 6.03 18.13
N GLN A 137 16.07 4.75 18.00
CA GLN A 137 17.46 4.30 17.81
C GLN A 137 17.63 3.27 16.69
N PHE A 138 18.85 3.21 16.16
CA PHE A 138 19.27 2.19 15.20
C PHE A 138 20.13 1.14 15.92
N ASP A 139 19.49 0.05 16.36
CA ASP A 139 20.12 -1.02 17.15
C ASP A 139 19.65 -2.42 16.70
N PRO A 140 19.84 -2.81 15.42
CA PRO A 140 19.38 -4.12 14.95
C PRO A 140 20.04 -5.27 15.75
N PRO A 141 19.29 -6.34 16.07
CA PRO A 141 17.92 -6.61 15.65
C PRO A 141 16.83 -5.95 16.53
N ASN A 142 17.20 -5.17 17.54
CA ASN A 142 16.28 -4.55 18.49
C ASN A 142 15.63 -3.30 17.89
N GLU A 143 14.41 -3.44 17.40
CA GLU A 143 13.62 -2.31 16.92
C GLU A 143 13.34 -1.30 18.05
N LYS A 144 13.63 -0.02 17.80
CA LYS A 144 13.36 1.08 18.72
C LYS A 144 12.77 2.29 18.00
N LEU A 145 11.46 2.23 17.74
CA LEU A 145 10.69 3.31 17.10
C LEU A 145 10.37 4.45 18.09
N ALA A 146 9.97 5.61 17.57
CA ALA A 146 9.67 6.77 18.42
C ALA A 146 8.39 6.59 19.25
N TRP A 147 7.42 5.83 18.75
CA TRP A 147 6.16 5.53 19.44
C TRP A 147 5.81 4.04 19.33
N PRO A 148 5.46 3.39 20.46
CA PRO A 148 4.80 2.08 20.44
C PRO A 148 3.30 2.24 20.14
N ILE A 149 2.67 1.16 19.69
CA ILE A 149 1.20 1.03 19.67
C ILE A 149 0.73 0.80 21.11
N ALA A 150 0.00 1.75 21.68
CA ALA A 150 -0.36 1.74 23.11
C ALA A 150 -1.84 1.98 23.38
N VAL A 151 -2.54 2.68 22.48
CA VAL A 151 -3.96 3.03 22.65
C VAL A 151 -4.82 2.15 21.76
N GLU A 152 -5.98 1.72 22.26
CA GLU A 152 -6.97 1.00 21.45
C GLU A 152 -7.34 1.81 20.19
N GLY A 153 -7.24 1.16 19.03
CA GLY A 153 -7.44 1.78 17.72
C GLY A 153 -6.15 2.28 17.06
N GLU A 154 -5.03 2.38 17.78
CA GLU A 154 -3.72 2.50 17.16
C GLU A 154 -3.33 1.19 16.48
N LYS A 155 -2.66 1.27 15.34
CA LYS A 155 -2.30 0.10 14.53
C LYS A 155 -0.97 0.32 13.82
N ASP A 156 -0.13 -0.70 13.76
CA ASP A 156 0.92 -0.79 12.75
C ASP A 156 0.26 -1.19 11.41
N LEU A 157 0.45 -0.39 10.36
CA LEU A 157 -0.01 -0.78 9.02
C LEU A 157 0.99 -1.79 8.47
N ARG A 158 0.50 -2.98 8.12
CA ARG A 158 1.35 -4.07 7.62
C ARG A 158 1.78 -3.75 6.19
N GLY A 159 3.08 -3.67 5.95
CA GLY A 159 3.62 -3.50 4.62
C GLY A 159 4.86 -2.61 4.58
N VAL A 160 5.57 -2.68 3.46
CA VAL A 160 6.68 -1.80 3.12
C VAL A 160 6.35 -1.18 1.76
N TRP A 161 5.97 0.08 1.74
CA TRP A 161 5.57 0.78 0.51
C TRP A 161 6.80 1.33 -0.21
N ALA A 162 6.86 1.10 -1.52
CA ALA A 162 7.93 1.66 -2.35
C ALA A 162 7.72 3.16 -2.61
N ASP A 163 6.47 3.61 -2.59
CA ASP A 163 6.03 4.97 -2.89
C ASP A 163 5.16 5.52 -1.74
N PRO A 164 5.09 6.83 -1.52
CA PRO A 164 4.29 7.39 -0.44
C PRO A 164 2.79 7.14 -0.65
N LEU A 165 2.04 6.97 0.44
CA LEU A 165 0.58 6.89 0.36
C LEU A 165 -0.01 8.15 -0.30
N PRO A 166 -1.00 8.03 -1.21
CA PRO A 166 -1.63 9.17 -1.87
C PRO A 166 -2.16 10.21 -0.87
N SER A 167 -2.81 9.77 0.22
CA SER A 167 -3.33 10.64 1.28
C SER A 167 -2.24 11.50 1.94
N VAL A 168 -1.01 10.98 2.04
CA VAL A 168 0.14 11.72 2.55
C VAL A 168 0.59 12.79 1.55
N LEU A 169 0.65 12.45 0.26
CA LEU A 169 1.04 13.40 -0.79
C LEU A 169 0.04 14.54 -0.93
N VAL A 170 -1.26 14.25 -0.88
CA VAL A 170 -2.33 15.26 -0.92
C VAL A 170 -2.11 16.30 0.17
N VAL A 171 -1.85 15.88 1.40
CA VAL A 171 -1.66 16.81 2.52
C VAL A 171 -0.36 17.61 2.37
N LEU A 172 0.76 16.96 2.03
CA LEU A 172 2.04 17.66 1.92
C LEU A 172 2.11 18.62 0.73
N ARG A 173 1.36 18.39 -0.35
CA ARG A 173 1.35 19.22 -1.56
C ARG A 173 0.33 20.35 -1.54
N ASN A 174 -0.73 20.23 -0.74
CA ASN A 174 -1.80 21.25 -0.68
C ASN A 174 -1.69 22.22 0.51
N TYR A 175 -0.80 21.96 1.47
CA TYR A 175 -0.66 22.80 2.67
C TYR A 175 0.79 23.25 2.91
N ASP A 176 1.08 24.50 2.59
CA ASP A 176 2.43 25.09 2.73
C ASP A 176 2.84 25.42 4.16
N THR A 177 1.92 25.37 5.12
CA THR A 177 2.19 25.72 6.52
C THR A 177 2.10 24.52 7.44
N TRP A 178 2.92 24.51 8.50
CA TRP A 178 2.84 23.49 9.54
C TRP A 178 1.44 23.44 10.19
N GLU A 179 0.75 24.59 10.33
CA GLU A 179 -0.60 24.61 10.88
C GLU A 179 -1.62 23.99 9.90
N GLY A 180 -1.50 24.31 8.61
CA GLY A 180 -2.30 23.71 7.55
C GLY A 180 -2.20 22.19 7.55
N VAL A 181 -0.98 21.65 7.54
CA VAL A 181 -0.75 20.19 7.62
C VAL A 181 -1.28 19.63 8.93
N ARG A 182 -0.99 20.27 10.08
CA ARG A 182 -1.44 19.81 11.40
C ARG A 182 -2.95 19.61 11.43
N ASN A 183 -3.72 20.50 10.80
CA ASN A 183 -5.18 20.48 10.81
C ASN A 183 -5.78 19.45 9.83
N HIS A 184 -4.99 18.99 8.87
CA HIS A 184 -5.42 18.05 7.82
C HIS A 184 -4.55 16.79 7.77
N LEU A 185 -3.89 16.45 8.88
CA LEU A 185 -3.08 15.23 8.95
C LEU A 185 -3.93 14.02 8.53
N PRO A 186 -3.43 13.20 7.58
CA PRO A 186 -4.20 12.08 7.09
C PRO A 186 -4.29 11.03 8.19
N ASP A 187 -5.46 10.43 8.40
CA ASP A 187 -5.57 9.15 9.09
C ASP A 187 -5.31 8.01 8.08
N MET A 188 -5.46 6.75 8.50
CA MET A 188 -5.45 5.56 7.63
C MET A 188 -5.97 5.89 6.23
N PRO A 189 -5.28 5.42 5.17
CA PRO A 189 -5.73 5.65 3.82
C PRO A 189 -7.17 5.17 3.73
N PHE A 190 -8.08 6.13 3.60
CA PHE A 190 -9.50 5.92 3.53
C PHE A 190 -10.07 5.35 4.84
N GLN A 191 -11.37 5.52 5.06
CA GLN A 191 -12.07 4.65 6.00
C GLN A 191 -11.87 3.24 5.45
N GLY A 192 -10.85 2.55 5.94
CA GLY A 192 -10.51 1.20 5.52
C GLY A 192 -11.80 0.42 5.49
N ARG A 193 -12.24 0.08 4.28
CA ARG A 193 -13.33 -0.85 4.09
C ARG A 193 -12.80 -2.13 4.73
N ASP A 194 -13.25 -2.45 5.94
CA ASP A 194 -12.81 -3.68 6.66
C ASP A 194 -12.99 -4.94 5.77
N ILE A 195 -13.82 -4.82 4.75
CA ILE A 195 -14.30 -5.87 3.88
C ILE A 195 -14.13 -5.47 2.41
N ARG A 196 -13.46 -6.32 1.63
CA ARG A 196 -13.56 -6.35 0.16
C ARG A 196 -14.82 -7.10 -0.25
N TYR A 197 -15.62 -6.52 -1.13
CA TYR A 197 -16.80 -7.14 -1.71
C TYR A 197 -16.49 -7.53 -3.15
N GLN A 198 -16.51 -8.83 -3.44
CA GLN A 198 -16.04 -9.36 -4.72
C GLN A 198 -17.03 -10.32 -5.38
N ALA A 199 -17.02 -10.36 -6.71
CA ALA A 199 -18.00 -11.05 -7.53
C ALA A 199 -17.41 -12.28 -8.24
N VAL A 200 -17.97 -13.45 -7.95
CA VAL A 200 -17.82 -14.63 -8.80
C VAL A 200 -18.90 -14.57 -9.86
N ILE A 201 -18.55 -14.01 -11.01
CA ILE A 201 -19.41 -13.97 -12.19
C ILE A 201 -19.32 -15.32 -12.87
N PHE A 202 -20.40 -16.09 -12.78
CA PHE A 202 -20.41 -17.48 -13.21
C PHE A 202 -21.21 -17.65 -14.50
N LYS A 203 -20.61 -18.30 -15.50
CA LYS A 203 -21.27 -18.65 -16.76
C LYS A 203 -20.89 -20.07 -17.18
N ASP A 204 -21.88 -20.96 -17.21
CA ASP A 204 -21.74 -22.40 -17.47
C ASP A 204 -20.83 -23.12 -16.48
N HIS A 205 -19.53 -23.12 -16.74
CA HIS A 205 -18.48 -23.67 -15.89
C HIS A 205 -17.32 -22.69 -15.71
N HIS A 206 -17.44 -21.47 -16.21
CA HIS A 206 -16.38 -20.47 -16.21
C HIS A 206 -16.64 -19.39 -15.18
N VAL A 207 -15.55 -18.89 -14.59
CA VAL A 207 -15.54 -17.68 -13.78
C VAL A 207 -14.73 -16.59 -14.47
N LEU A 208 -15.19 -15.35 -14.39
CA LEU A 208 -14.46 -14.21 -14.93
C LEU A 208 -13.41 -13.72 -13.93
N LEU A 209 -12.19 -13.47 -14.41
CA LEU A 209 -11.10 -12.81 -13.67
C LEU A 209 -10.55 -11.63 -14.46
N LEU A 210 -9.97 -10.67 -13.75
CA LEU A 210 -9.29 -9.50 -14.30
C LEU A 210 -7.79 -9.74 -14.35
N GLU A 211 -7.13 -9.39 -15.45
CA GLU A 211 -5.67 -9.32 -15.53
C GLU A 211 -5.20 -7.92 -15.15
N ILE A 212 -4.43 -7.83 -14.06
CA ILE A 212 -3.80 -6.60 -13.60
C ILE A 212 -2.27 -6.73 -13.67
N GLU A 213 -1.57 -5.60 -13.74
CA GLU A 213 -0.09 -5.57 -13.63
C GLU A 213 0.35 -5.24 -12.19
N ASP A 214 1.03 -6.17 -11.53
CA ASP A 214 1.73 -5.93 -10.27
C ASP A 214 3.23 -6.24 -10.40
N ASP A 215 4.08 -5.27 -10.08
CA ASP A 215 5.55 -5.34 -10.19
C ASP A 215 6.03 -5.86 -11.56
N GLY A 216 5.35 -5.44 -12.64
CA GLY A 216 5.64 -5.86 -14.02
C GLY A 216 5.20 -7.30 -14.35
N LYS A 217 4.44 -7.95 -13.47
CA LYS A 217 3.88 -9.29 -13.67
C LYS A 217 2.38 -9.23 -13.85
N ALA A 218 1.84 -10.07 -14.73
CA ALA A 218 0.41 -10.29 -14.85
C ALA A 218 -0.11 -11.06 -13.63
N VAL A 219 -1.11 -10.50 -12.96
CA VAL A 219 -1.80 -11.11 -11.82
C VAL A 219 -3.28 -11.16 -12.14
N TRP A 220 -3.91 -12.31 -11.88
CA TRP A 220 -5.33 -12.51 -12.09
C TRP A 220 -6.08 -12.32 -10.77
N VAL A 221 -7.13 -11.48 -10.77
CA VAL A 221 -7.91 -11.17 -9.57
C VAL A 221 -9.41 -11.29 -9.82
N ILE A 222 -10.17 -11.50 -8.74
CA ILE A 222 -11.64 -11.49 -8.78
C ILE A 222 -12.11 -10.03 -8.80
N PRO A 223 -13.05 -9.66 -9.70
CA PRO A 223 -13.65 -8.34 -9.71
C PRO A 223 -14.22 -7.95 -8.35
N GLY A 224 -14.03 -6.70 -7.96
CA GLY A 224 -14.56 -6.14 -6.73
C GLY A 224 -13.78 -4.96 -6.20
N GLY A 225 -14.28 -4.43 -5.09
CA GLY A 225 -13.68 -3.30 -4.40
C GLY A 225 -14.29 -3.21 -3.03
N GLY A 226 -14.83 -2.06 -2.69
CA GLY A 226 -15.75 -2.08 -1.58
C GLY A 226 -16.65 -0.86 -1.48
N ARG A 227 -17.25 -0.66 -0.31
CA ARG A 227 -18.43 0.19 -0.22
C ARG A 227 -18.15 1.69 -0.30
N GLU A 228 -19.02 2.39 -1.02
CA GLU A 228 -19.08 3.84 -1.14
C GLU A 228 -20.35 4.40 -0.50
N GLY A 229 -20.19 5.48 0.26
CA GLY A 229 -21.31 6.17 0.89
C GLY A 229 -22.18 5.22 1.73
N SER A 230 -23.45 5.10 1.36
CA SER A 230 -24.45 4.29 2.05
C SER A 230 -24.95 3.09 1.25
N GLU A 231 -24.28 2.72 0.16
CA GLU A 231 -24.68 1.57 -0.67
C GLU A 231 -24.67 0.26 0.15
N SER A 232 -25.52 -0.70 -0.15
CA SER A 232 -25.52 -2.05 0.42
C SER A 232 -24.31 -2.87 -0.07
N GLU A 233 -24.10 -4.05 0.54
CA GLU A 233 -23.03 -4.95 0.13
C GLU A 233 -23.24 -5.42 -1.31
N GLU A 234 -24.49 -5.71 -1.68
CA GLU A 234 -24.90 -6.14 -3.00
C GLU A 234 -24.81 -5.02 -4.04
N GLU A 235 -25.23 -3.79 -3.70
CA GLU A 235 -25.07 -2.63 -4.59
C GLU A 235 -23.60 -2.37 -4.91
N CYS A 236 -22.71 -2.48 -3.92
CA CYS A 236 -21.27 -2.40 -4.12
C CYS A 236 -20.77 -3.46 -5.11
N VAL A 237 -21.14 -4.73 -4.92
CA VAL A 237 -20.73 -5.81 -5.84
C VAL A 237 -21.19 -5.53 -7.27
N ILE A 238 -22.43 -5.05 -7.44
CA ILE A 238 -22.99 -4.75 -8.77
C ILE A 238 -22.25 -3.58 -9.43
N ARG A 239 -21.95 -2.51 -8.67
CA ARG A 239 -21.21 -1.34 -9.14
C ARG A 239 -19.80 -1.72 -9.60
N GLU A 240 -19.04 -2.38 -8.73
CA GLU A 240 -17.65 -2.78 -9.00
C GLU A 240 -17.56 -3.68 -10.25
N VAL A 241 -18.47 -4.65 -10.39
CA VAL A 241 -18.53 -5.48 -11.60
C VAL A 241 -18.78 -4.66 -12.85
N TRP A 242 -19.71 -3.71 -12.80
CA TRP A 242 -20.01 -2.87 -13.96
C TRP A 242 -18.80 -2.00 -14.34
N GLU A 243 -18.14 -1.40 -13.36
CA GLU A 243 -16.96 -0.53 -13.54
C GLU A 243 -15.78 -1.30 -14.14
N GLU A 244 -15.47 -2.49 -13.61
CA GLU A 244 -14.28 -3.25 -13.98
C GLU A 244 -14.46 -4.16 -15.21
N THR A 245 -15.71 -4.49 -15.59
CA THR A 245 -15.98 -5.51 -16.63
C THR A 245 -16.99 -5.10 -17.70
N HIS A 246 -17.70 -3.99 -17.53
CA HIS A 246 -18.88 -3.60 -18.32
C HIS A 246 -20.05 -4.59 -18.30
N LEU A 247 -20.04 -5.59 -17.40
CA LEU A 247 -21.15 -6.52 -17.22
C LEU A 247 -22.19 -5.94 -16.27
N GLN A 248 -23.45 -6.28 -16.54
CA GLN A 248 -24.55 -6.07 -15.60
C GLN A 248 -24.87 -7.42 -14.97
N VAL A 249 -24.88 -7.46 -13.65
CA VAL A 249 -25.07 -8.69 -12.89
C VAL A 249 -26.15 -8.53 -11.82
N GLU A 250 -26.76 -9.65 -11.45
CA GLU A 250 -27.55 -9.80 -10.23
C GLU A 250 -26.80 -10.65 -9.22
N VAL A 251 -26.84 -10.25 -7.94
CA VAL A 251 -26.26 -11.02 -6.84
C VAL A 251 -27.21 -12.15 -6.46
N GLU A 252 -26.74 -13.39 -6.57
CA GLU A 252 -27.53 -14.58 -6.23
C GLU A 252 -27.43 -14.90 -4.73
N ARG A 253 -26.20 -14.99 -4.20
CA ARG A 253 -25.94 -15.25 -2.77
C ARG A 253 -24.48 -14.99 -2.39
N LEU A 254 -24.22 -14.75 -1.11
CA LEU A 254 -22.89 -14.82 -0.50
C LEU A 254 -22.41 -16.29 -0.47
N ILE A 255 -21.20 -16.56 -0.94
CA ILE A 255 -20.60 -17.91 -0.98
C ILE A 255 -19.37 -18.08 -0.07
N LEU A 256 -18.61 -17.01 0.17
CA LEU A 256 -17.46 -17.00 1.10
C LEU A 256 -17.46 -15.70 1.91
N ASP A 257 -17.09 -15.82 3.18
CA ASP A 257 -16.93 -14.69 4.09
C ASP A 257 -15.76 -15.00 5.05
N GLU A 258 -14.58 -14.50 4.70
CA GLU A 258 -13.32 -14.98 5.25
C GLU A 258 -12.41 -13.83 5.66
N LYS A 259 -11.71 -13.98 6.80
CA LYS A 259 -10.61 -13.07 7.15
C LYS A 259 -9.42 -13.36 6.25
N VAL A 260 -8.77 -12.32 5.75
CA VAL A 260 -7.64 -12.46 4.82
C VAL A 260 -6.41 -11.76 5.42
N PRO A 261 -5.76 -12.37 6.42
CA PRO A 261 -4.69 -11.72 7.18
C PRO A 261 -3.41 -11.42 6.36
N GLN A 262 -3.31 -11.94 5.14
CA GLN A 262 -2.21 -11.72 4.20
C GLN A 262 -2.50 -10.60 3.18
N ASP A 263 -3.73 -10.09 3.12
CA ASP A 263 -4.09 -8.97 2.25
C ASP A 263 -3.68 -7.65 2.94
N PRO A 264 -2.86 -6.81 2.28
CA PRO A 264 -2.37 -5.56 2.87
C PRO A 264 -3.43 -4.44 2.89
N PHE A 265 -4.54 -4.59 2.17
CA PHE A 265 -5.58 -3.57 2.00
C PHE A 265 -6.87 -3.92 2.75
N TYR A 266 -7.24 -5.19 2.83
CA TYR A 266 -8.51 -5.64 3.39
C TYR A 266 -8.33 -6.68 4.51
N GLU A 267 -9.01 -6.52 5.65
CA GLU A 267 -8.96 -7.50 6.75
C GLU A 267 -9.83 -8.74 6.47
N ARG A 268 -10.82 -8.59 5.57
CA ARG A 268 -11.85 -9.59 5.28
C ARG A 268 -12.31 -9.50 3.84
N HIS A 269 -12.66 -10.62 3.24
CA HIS A 269 -13.27 -10.69 1.91
C HIS A 269 -14.65 -11.34 2.00
N LYS A 270 -15.64 -10.72 1.36
CA LYS A 270 -16.97 -11.29 1.11
C LYS A 270 -17.14 -11.53 -0.39
N THR A 271 -17.39 -12.79 -0.73
CA THR A 271 -17.47 -13.26 -2.13
C THR A 271 -18.89 -13.65 -2.45
N TYR A 272 -19.47 -13.02 -3.48
CA TYR A 272 -20.84 -13.24 -3.91
C TYR A 272 -20.86 -13.97 -5.24
N LEU A 273 -21.79 -14.91 -5.39
CA LEU A 273 -22.10 -15.52 -6.67
C LEU A 273 -23.03 -14.58 -7.45
N CYS A 274 -22.67 -14.27 -8.68
CA CYS A 274 -23.39 -13.33 -9.54
C CYS A 274 -23.76 -13.98 -10.87
N GLN A 275 -24.96 -13.64 -11.37
CA GLN A 275 -25.46 -14.05 -12.69
C GLN A 275 -25.45 -12.86 -13.63
N ILE A 276 -25.05 -13.08 -14.89
CA ILE A 276 -25.06 -12.03 -15.91
C ILE A 276 -26.49 -11.81 -16.38
N VAL A 277 -26.95 -10.57 -16.30
CA VAL A 277 -28.25 -10.14 -16.82
C VAL A 277 -28.12 -9.20 -18.03
N GLY A 278 -26.92 -8.67 -18.29
CA GLY A 278 -26.65 -7.82 -19.44
C GLY A 278 -25.18 -7.44 -19.60
N GLY A 279 -24.88 -6.66 -20.63
CA GLY A 279 -23.53 -6.19 -20.96
C GLY A 279 -22.70 -7.17 -21.78
N VAL A 280 -21.51 -6.71 -22.18
CA VAL A 280 -20.50 -7.52 -22.88
C VAL A 280 -19.21 -7.37 -22.09
N ALA A 281 -18.63 -8.49 -21.69
CA ALA A 281 -17.42 -8.49 -20.89
C ALA A 281 -16.27 -7.85 -21.69
N GLY A 282 -15.62 -6.85 -21.11
CA GLY A 282 -14.38 -6.27 -21.60
C GLY A 282 -13.65 -5.57 -20.45
N PRO A 283 -12.35 -5.28 -20.59
CA PRO A 283 -11.61 -4.54 -19.57
C PRO A 283 -12.29 -3.19 -19.32
N GLY A 284 -12.75 -3.02 -18.09
CA GLY A 284 -13.38 -1.81 -17.60
C GLY A 284 -12.39 -0.72 -17.25
N ILE A 285 -12.92 0.35 -16.69
CA ILE A 285 -12.15 1.43 -16.09
C ILE A 285 -12.64 1.50 -14.66
N GLU A 286 -11.74 1.32 -13.70
CA GLU A 286 -11.99 1.77 -12.34
C GLU A 286 -12.11 3.31 -12.40
N PRO A 287 -13.28 3.93 -12.17
CA PRO A 287 -13.49 5.38 -12.38
C PRO A 287 -12.55 6.26 -11.54
N GLU A 288 -11.86 5.67 -10.57
CA GLU A 288 -10.65 6.16 -9.88
C GLU A 288 -9.50 6.59 -10.83
N LEU A 289 -9.57 6.27 -12.13
CA LEU A 289 -8.64 6.71 -13.16
C LEU A 289 -9.11 7.95 -13.95
N GLY A 290 -10.26 8.54 -13.61
CA GLY A 290 -11.04 9.33 -14.58
C GLY A 290 -11.24 10.84 -14.38
N ASP A 291 -11.05 11.42 -13.19
CA ASP A 291 -11.27 12.88 -12.99
C ASP A 291 -10.00 13.59 -12.52
N ALA A 292 -9.58 14.60 -13.29
CA ALA A 292 -8.41 15.44 -13.03
C ALA A 292 -8.49 16.28 -11.73
N GLU A 293 -9.60 16.19 -10.99
CA GLU A 293 -9.85 16.90 -9.73
C GLU A 293 -10.08 15.98 -8.53
N SER A 294 -10.06 14.64 -8.68
CA SER A 294 -10.11 13.73 -7.52
C SER A 294 -8.71 13.54 -6.92
N PRO A 295 -8.48 13.88 -5.64
CA PRO A 295 -7.22 13.62 -4.95
C PRO A 295 -7.12 12.18 -4.44
N ILE A 296 -8.14 11.37 -4.71
CA ILE A 296 -8.27 9.97 -4.32
C ILE A 296 -8.03 9.17 -5.60
N LYS A 297 -6.87 8.53 -5.61
CA LYS A 297 -6.62 7.34 -6.40
C LYS A 297 -6.57 6.23 -5.38
N ASP A 298 -7.64 5.46 -5.27
CA ASP A 298 -7.52 4.05 -4.95
C ASP A 298 -6.42 3.46 -5.84
N VAL A 299 -5.86 2.36 -5.39
CA VAL A 299 -4.68 1.76 -6.01
C VAL A 299 -5.12 1.17 -7.35
N GLY A 300 -5.38 2.04 -8.33
CA GLY A 300 -6.06 1.76 -9.57
C GLY A 300 -5.17 0.86 -10.38
N TRP A 301 -5.48 -0.43 -10.34
CA TRP A 301 -4.78 -1.37 -11.18
C TRP A 301 -5.30 -1.14 -12.59
N LEU A 302 -4.39 -0.88 -13.53
CA LEU A 302 -4.79 -0.90 -14.93
C LEU A 302 -5.25 -2.33 -15.26
N ILE A 303 -6.56 -2.51 -15.43
CA ILE A 303 -7.12 -3.75 -15.96
C ILE A 303 -6.65 -3.87 -17.40
N LYS A 304 -5.70 -4.76 -17.64
CA LYS A 304 -5.11 -4.98 -18.95
C LYS A 304 -6.02 -5.81 -19.84
N ASP A 305 -6.63 -6.82 -19.24
CA ASP A 305 -7.48 -7.78 -19.94
C ASP A 305 -8.43 -8.46 -18.96
N ILE A 306 -9.32 -9.29 -19.49
CA ILE A 306 -10.22 -10.15 -18.72
C ILE A 306 -10.20 -11.57 -19.28
N GLY A 307 -10.44 -12.56 -18.42
CA GLY A 307 -10.32 -13.97 -18.78
C GLY A 307 -11.42 -14.83 -18.17
N TRP A 308 -11.92 -15.80 -18.94
CA TRP A 308 -12.87 -16.81 -18.47
C TRP A 308 -12.15 -18.11 -18.13
N PHE A 309 -12.26 -18.55 -16.88
CA PHE A 309 -11.51 -19.68 -16.33
C PHE A 309 -12.45 -20.86 -16.05
N ASP A 310 -12.25 -21.99 -16.75
CA ASP A 310 -13.06 -23.20 -16.59
C ASP A 310 -12.78 -23.87 -15.23
N LEU A 311 -13.79 -23.90 -14.36
CA LEU A 311 -13.81 -24.58 -13.07
C LEU A 311 -13.80 -26.11 -13.17
N ARG A 312 -13.61 -26.70 -14.35
CA ARG A 312 -13.38 -28.15 -14.52
C ARG A 312 -11.91 -28.45 -14.82
N ALA A 313 -11.28 -27.62 -15.65
CA ALA A 313 -9.88 -27.78 -16.09
C ALA A 313 -8.89 -27.13 -15.11
N VAL A 314 -8.64 -27.75 -13.95
CA VAL A 314 -7.64 -27.22 -12.98
C VAL A 314 -6.26 -27.09 -13.62
N ASP A 315 -5.87 -28.09 -14.42
CA ASP A 315 -4.51 -28.19 -14.96
C ASP A 315 -4.18 -27.09 -15.98
N SER A 316 -5.21 -26.48 -16.60
CA SER A 316 -5.02 -25.34 -17.51
C SER A 316 -4.74 -24.03 -16.77
N TRP A 317 -4.98 -23.98 -15.46
CA TRP A 317 -4.65 -22.82 -14.63
C TRP A 317 -3.16 -22.77 -14.30
N ASP A 318 -2.54 -23.93 -14.09
CA ASP A 318 -1.10 -24.07 -13.83
C ASP A 318 -0.24 -23.78 -15.07
N ALA A 319 -0.83 -23.83 -16.27
CA ALA A 319 -0.18 -23.53 -17.55
C ALA A 319 0.04 -22.02 -17.81
N LEU A 320 -0.49 -21.13 -16.96
CA LEU A 320 -0.36 -19.66 -17.07
C LEU A 320 0.94 -19.11 -16.43
N GLY A 321 1.83 -19.99 -15.96
CA GLY A 321 3.16 -19.65 -15.41
C GLY A 321 3.24 -19.71 -13.87
N GLU A 322 4.38 -19.28 -13.31
CA GLU A 322 4.55 -19.08 -11.85
C GLU A 322 3.75 -17.83 -11.39
N SER A 323 2.43 -17.96 -11.26
CA SER A 323 1.57 -16.88 -10.75
C SER A 323 1.42 -16.93 -9.21
N PRO A 324 1.20 -15.78 -8.53
CA PRO A 324 1.35 -15.64 -7.09
C PRO A 324 0.38 -16.53 -6.26
N PRO A 325 0.72 -16.91 -5.01
CA PRO A 325 0.01 -17.93 -4.21
C PRO A 325 -1.48 -17.66 -3.88
N PHE A 326 -2.03 -16.50 -4.24
CA PHE A 326 -3.32 -16.03 -3.72
C PHE A 326 -4.50 -16.27 -4.68
N ALA A 327 -4.37 -16.03 -5.99
CA ALA A 327 -5.48 -16.07 -6.95
C ALA A 327 -6.07 -17.49 -7.15
N PHE A 328 -5.22 -18.50 -7.33
CA PHE A 328 -5.71 -19.87 -7.50
C PHE A 328 -6.19 -20.50 -6.18
N SER A 329 -5.78 -19.97 -5.03
CA SER A 329 -6.26 -20.43 -3.72
C SER A 329 -7.74 -20.13 -3.54
N ILE A 330 -8.20 -18.95 -3.98
CA ILE A 330 -9.61 -18.57 -3.88
C ILE A 330 -10.47 -19.32 -4.91
N LEU A 331 -9.96 -19.56 -6.12
CA LEU A 331 -10.65 -20.40 -7.12
C LEU A 331 -10.87 -21.83 -6.64
N LYS A 332 -9.90 -22.43 -5.95
CA LYS A 332 -10.05 -23.76 -5.34
C LYS A 332 -11.18 -23.78 -4.30
N ARG A 333 -11.27 -22.76 -3.44
CA ARG A 333 -12.37 -22.61 -2.47
C ARG A 333 -13.72 -22.38 -3.15
N ILE A 334 -13.76 -21.59 -4.22
CA ILE A 334 -14.96 -21.34 -5.02
C ILE A 334 -15.46 -22.64 -5.67
N ARG A 335 -14.57 -23.45 -6.25
CA ARG A 335 -14.92 -24.78 -6.80
C ARG A 335 -15.62 -25.65 -5.77
N GLU A 336 -15.04 -25.75 -4.57
CA GLU A 336 -15.62 -26.53 -3.47
C GLU A 336 -17.02 -26.00 -3.09
N LYS A 337 -17.19 -24.68 -2.98
CA LYS A 337 -18.48 -24.06 -2.68
C LYS A 337 -19.52 -24.23 -3.78
N LEU A 338 -19.10 -24.30 -5.04
CA LEU A 338 -19.97 -24.51 -6.19
C LEU A 338 -20.20 -26.01 -6.50
N GLY A 339 -19.70 -26.92 -5.67
CA GLY A 339 -19.95 -28.36 -5.81
C GLY A 339 -19.07 -29.09 -6.82
N TYR A 340 -17.98 -28.45 -7.29
CA TYR A 340 -16.97 -29.08 -8.15
C TYR A 340 -15.98 -29.89 -7.28
N ALA A 341 -16.48 -30.92 -6.58
CA ALA A 341 -15.64 -31.85 -5.82
C ALA A 341 -14.89 -32.83 -6.74
N ARG A 342 -13.79 -33.42 -6.24
CA ARG A 342 -12.90 -34.36 -6.96
C ARG A 342 -13.61 -35.64 -7.42
N GLU A 343 -14.35 -35.60 -8.51
CA GLU A 343 -14.79 -36.79 -9.25
C GLU A 343 -14.52 -36.58 -10.74
N THR A 344 -13.30 -36.96 -11.15
CA THR A 344 -12.94 -37.79 -12.32
C THR A 344 -11.46 -37.58 -12.66
N LEU A 345 -10.57 -38.04 -11.78
CA LEU A 345 -9.27 -38.59 -12.19
C LEU A 345 -9.42 -40.11 -12.10
N ASN A 346 -10.17 -40.68 -13.04
CA ASN A 346 -10.19 -42.10 -13.38
C ASN A 346 -11.12 -42.28 -14.59
N ASN A 347 -10.59 -42.01 -15.79
CA ASN A 347 -10.54 -42.94 -16.91
C ASN A 347 -9.81 -42.31 -18.09
#